data_AF-A0A7Z2VCS5-F1
#
_entry.id   AF-A0A7Z2VCS5-F1
#
_cell.length_a   1.000
_cell.length_b   1.000
_cell.length_c   1.000
_cell.angle_alpha   90.00
_cell.angle_beta   90.00
_cell.angle_gamma   90.00
#
_symmetry.space_group_name_H-M   'P 1'
#
loop_
_entity.id
_entity.type
_entity.pdbx_description
1 polymer ?
#
loop_
_entity_poly.entity_id
_entity_poly.type
_entity_poly.pdbx_seq_one_letter_code
_entity_poly.pdbx_strand_id
1 'polypeptide(L)'
;MKRWIWILVGAVGLQNTASASTPHQKLVCRMDDPFLFCTKGCDTPDYNWKPLDPISGTWTPVAPYCPFPTPTSTNYCEGWTMTAITALQQYQSICPGALKQGQWKGTKQPEMVPFKH
;
A
#
# COMPACT_ATOMS: atom_id res chain seq x y z
N MET A 1 -30.60 56.86 -24.08
CA MET A 1 -29.27 56.41 -24.56
C MET A 1 -28.72 55.41 -23.54
N LYS A 2 -28.57 54.14 -23.95
CA LYS A 2 -28.37 52.99 -23.06
C LYS A 2 -26.90 52.58 -23.07
N ARG A 3 -26.19 52.79 -21.97
CA ARG A 3 -24.77 52.42 -21.82
C ARG A 3 -24.69 50.96 -21.38
N TRP A 4 -24.19 50.10 -22.26
CA TRP A 4 -23.91 48.71 -21.97
C TRP A 4 -22.53 48.61 -21.32
N ILE A 5 -22.48 48.12 -20.08
CA ILE A 5 -21.23 47.80 -19.38
C ILE A 5 -21.04 46.29 -19.52
N TRP A 6 -20.05 45.91 -20.32
CA TRP A 6 -19.62 44.52 -20.45
C TRP A 6 -18.81 44.14 -19.21
N ILE A 7 -19.43 43.38 -18.29
CA ILE A 7 -18.70 42.75 -17.18
C ILE A 7 -18.06 41.47 -17.73
N LEU A 8 -16.75 41.55 -17.97
CA LEU A 8 -15.86 40.41 -18.18
C LEU A 8 -15.52 39.82 -16.82
N VAL A 9 -16.17 38.71 -16.42
CA VAL A 9 -15.65 37.81 -15.38
C VAL A 9 -15.93 36.38 -15.84
N GLY A 10 -15.01 35.83 -16.63
CA GLY A 10 -15.06 34.47 -17.13
C GLY A 10 -13.90 33.66 -16.56
N ALA A 11 -14.21 32.86 -15.54
CA ALA A 11 -13.50 31.65 -15.12
C ALA A 11 -11.98 31.74 -14.88
N VAL A 12 -11.59 32.11 -13.66
CA VAL A 12 -10.37 31.53 -13.06
C VAL A 12 -10.67 30.05 -12.82
N GLY A 13 -10.33 29.24 -13.81
CA GLY A 13 -10.36 27.79 -13.68
C GLY A 13 -9.44 27.38 -12.54
N LEU A 14 -10.02 26.94 -11.44
CA LEU A 14 -9.34 26.17 -10.40
C LEU A 14 -8.77 24.94 -11.08
N GLN A 15 -7.49 25.01 -11.46
CA GLN A 15 -6.70 23.87 -11.85
C GLN A 15 -6.49 23.03 -10.59
N ASN A 16 -7.47 22.18 -10.29
CA ASN A 16 -7.26 21.05 -9.39
C ASN A 16 -6.16 20.21 -10.03
N THR A 17 -4.92 20.40 -9.59
CA THR A 17 -3.86 19.44 -9.85
C THR A 17 -4.25 18.17 -9.13
N ALA A 18 -4.98 17.30 -9.83
CA ALA A 18 -5.08 15.90 -9.42
C ALA A 18 -3.64 15.41 -9.30
N SER A 19 -3.18 15.21 -8.06
CA SER A 19 -1.86 14.62 -7.81
C SER A 19 -1.84 13.33 -8.60
N ALA A 20 -0.97 13.29 -9.61
CA ALA A 20 -0.81 12.13 -10.45
C ALA A 20 -0.65 10.92 -9.54
N SER A 21 -1.56 9.95 -9.67
CA SER A 21 -1.41 8.64 -9.08
C SER A 21 0.01 8.18 -9.37
N THR A 22 0.81 7.94 -8.35
CA THR A 22 2.14 7.34 -8.50
C THR A 22 2.02 6.18 -9.48
N PRO A 23 2.95 6.07 -10.47
CA PRO A 23 2.89 4.98 -11.44
C PRO A 23 2.71 3.66 -10.68
N HIS A 24 1.69 2.90 -11.07
CA HIS A 24 1.33 1.65 -10.40
C HIS A 24 2.56 0.75 -10.35
N GLN A 25 3.12 0.57 -9.16
CA GLN A 25 4.23 -0.33 -8.94
C GLN A 25 3.67 -1.73 -8.70
N LYS A 26 3.94 -2.65 -9.62
CA LYS A 26 3.55 -4.04 -9.47
C LYS A 26 4.11 -4.61 -8.16
N LEU A 27 3.23 -5.13 -7.30
CA LEU A 27 3.62 -5.77 -6.05
C LEU A 27 4.27 -7.13 -6.33
N VAL A 28 5.29 -7.46 -5.54
CA VAL A 28 6.02 -8.72 -5.68
C VAL A 28 5.21 -9.93 -5.20
N CYS A 29 4.17 -9.71 -4.39
CA CYS A 29 3.29 -10.74 -3.84
C CYS A 29 1.83 -10.28 -3.85
N ARG A 30 0.93 -11.11 -3.28
CA ARG A 30 -0.52 -10.84 -3.19
C ARG A 30 -1.22 -10.61 -4.54
N MET A 31 -0.67 -11.14 -5.63
CA MET A 31 -1.23 -10.98 -6.98
C MET A 31 -1.54 -9.52 -7.33
N ASP A 32 -0.69 -8.59 -6.86
CA ASP A 32 -0.84 -7.15 -7.10
C ASP A 32 -2.06 -6.50 -6.40
N ASP A 33 -2.56 -7.12 -5.32
CA ASP A 33 -3.62 -6.59 -4.47
C ASP A 33 -3.07 -5.66 -3.37
N PRO A 34 -3.21 -4.32 -3.51
CA PRO A 34 -2.68 -3.37 -2.54
C PRO A 34 -3.43 -3.40 -1.21
N PHE A 35 -4.71 -3.78 -1.18
CA PHE A 35 -5.48 -3.82 0.06
C PHE A 35 -4.96 -4.95 0.95
N LEU A 36 -4.88 -6.17 0.42
CA LEU A 36 -4.36 -7.32 1.16
C LEU A 36 -2.88 -7.12 1.49
N PHE A 37 -2.11 -6.58 0.57
CA PHE A 37 -0.70 -6.31 0.79
C PHE A 37 -0.46 -5.33 1.95
N CYS A 38 -1.14 -4.18 1.97
CA CYS A 38 -0.97 -3.20 3.03
C CYS A 38 -1.58 -3.63 4.37
N THR A 39 -2.59 -4.50 4.38
CA THR A 39 -3.24 -4.95 5.63
C THR A 39 -2.66 -6.25 6.19
N LYS A 40 -2.06 -7.11 5.36
CA LYS A 40 -1.58 -8.45 5.74
C LYS A 40 -0.13 -8.74 5.38
N GLY A 41 0.52 -7.98 4.51
CA GLY A 41 1.83 -8.33 3.94
C GLY A 41 1.69 -9.41 2.87
N CYS A 42 2.74 -10.19 2.62
CA CYS A 42 2.67 -11.32 1.69
C CYS A 42 1.86 -12.51 2.24
N ASP A 43 1.65 -13.53 1.42
CA ASP A 43 1.12 -14.83 1.86
C ASP A 43 2.27 -15.85 1.92
N THR A 44 2.01 -17.04 2.44
CA THR A 44 2.99 -18.14 2.42
C THR A 44 3.42 -18.46 0.99
N PRO A 45 4.71 -18.74 0.73
CA PRO A 45 5.80 -18.95 1.70
C PRO A 45 6.54 -17.67 2.14
N ASP A 46 6.17 -16.49 1.62
CA ASP A 46 6.90 -15.22 1.83
C ASP A 46 6.37 -14.42 3.04
N TYR A 47 5.66 -15.08 3.96
CA TYR A 47 5.05 -14.46 5.14
C TYR A 47 6.05 -14.31 6.30
N ASN A 48 7.14 -13.57 6.06
CA ASN A 48 8.23 -13.42 7.04
C ASN A 48 8.04 -12.26 8.02
N TRP A 49 7.13 -11.33 7.68
CA TRP A 49 6.77 -10.17 8.48
C TRP A 49 5.30 -9.81 8.22
N LYS A 50 4.72 -9.00 9.10
CA LYS A 50 3.35 -8.49 8.94
C LYS A 50 3.25 -6.98 9.24
N PRO A 51 2.34 -6.26 8.56
CA PRO A 51 1.98 -4.89 8.90
C PRO A 51 1.52 -4.77 10.36
N LEU A 52 1.91 -3.68 11.03
CA LEU A 52 1.30 -3.24 12.28
C LEU A 52 0.35 -2.07 12.02
N ASP A 53 0.86 -1.06 11.32
CA ASP A 53 0.06 0.06 10.82
C ASP A 53 0.59 0.52 9.45
N PRO A 54 -0.18 0.32 8.36
CA PRO A 54 0.23 0.73 7.02
C PRO A 54 0.34 2.25 6.83
N ILE A 55 -0.32 3.07 7.65
CA ILE A 55 -0.22 4.53 7.53
C ILE A 55 1.16 5.00 8.01
N SER A 56 1.63 4.47 9.14
CA SER A 56 3.00 4.74 9.61
C SER A 56 4.07 3.89 8.95
N GLY A 57 3.70 2.90 8.13
CA GLY A 57 4.64 1.95 7.51
C GLY A 57 5.32 1.03 8.54
N THR A 58 4.73 0.87 9.72
CA THR A 58 5.28 0.03 10.79
C THR A 58 4.93 -1.44 10.56
N TRP A 59 5.81 -2.33 10.99
CA TRP A 59 5.74 -3.76 10.75
C TRP A 59 6.41 -4.53 11.89
N THR A 60 6.20 -5.85 11.92
CA THR A 60 6.86 -6.74 12.87
C THR A 60 7.25 -8.06 12.18
N PRO A 61 8.42 -8.65 12.50
CA PRO A 61 8.79 -9.98 12.02
C PRO A 61 7.78 -11.04 12.53
N VAL A 62 7.60 -12.10 11.76
CA VAL A 62 6.81 -13.27 12.16
C VAL A 62 7.79 -14.37 12.59
N ALA A 63 7.55 -15.03 13.71
CA ALA A 63 8.36 -16.19 14.11
C ALA A 63 8.20 -17.33 13.09
N PRO A 64 9.25 -18.08 12.72
CA PRO A 64 10.58 -18.14 13.35
C PRO A 64 11.64 -17.21 12.73
N TYR A 65 11.23 -16.23 11.90
CA TYR A 65 12.16 -15.45 11.12
C TYR A 65 12.96 -14.43 11.94
N CYS A 66 14.14 -14.06 11.44
CA CYS A 66 15.02 -13.11 12.08
C CYS A 66 14.35 -11.73 12.26
N PRO A 67 14.75 -10.94 13.28
CA PRO A 67 14.05 -9.71 13.62
C PRO A 67 14.28 -8.54 12.64
N PHE A 68 15.13 -8.74 11.64
CA PHE A 68 15.47 -7.77 10.60
C PHE A 68 15.50 -8.47 9.23
N PRO A 69 15.29 -7.72 8.12
CA PRO A 69 15.26 -8.29 6.78
C PRO A 69 16.65 -8.77 6.36
N THR A 70 16.90 -10.08 6.52
CA THR A 70 18.15 -10.73 6.13
C THR A 70 17.84 -12.07 5.46
N PRO A 71 18.47 -12.44 4.34
CA PRO A 71 18.29 -13.76 3.74
C PRO A 71 19.03 -14.87 4.50
N THR A 72 19.91 -14.51 5.42
CA THR A 72 20.78 -15.46 6.13
C THR A 72 20.10 -15.99 7.38
N SER A 73 19.91 -17.31 7.46
CA SER A 73 19.50 -17.99 8.69
C SER A 73 20.63 -18.05 9.71
N THR A 74 20.27 -18.07 10.99
CA THR A 74 21.20 -18.31 12.11
C THR A 74 20.75 -19.53 12.91
N ASN A 75 21.46 -19.86 13.99
CA ASN A 75 21.02 -20.90 14.92
C ASN A 75 19.78 -20.50 15.75
N TYR A 76 19.33 -19.25 15.67
CA TYR A 76 18.23 -18.72 16.49
C TYR A 76 17.00 -18.29 15.69
N CYS A 77 17.15 -18.10 14.38
CA CYS A 77 16.09 -17.57 13.54
C CYS A 77 16.32 -17.93 12.07
N GLU A 78 15.22 -17.99 11.31
CA GLU A 78 15.25 -18.24 9.88
C GLU A 78 15.48 -16.95 9.08
N GLY A 79 16.29 -17.06 8.04
CA GLY A 79 16.46 -16.02 7.03
C GLY A 79 15.14 -15.77 6.29
N TRP A 80 14.95 -14.54 5.87
CA TRP A 80 13.81 -14.11 5.10
C TRP A 80 13.95 -14.53 3.64
N THR A 81 12.83 -14.75 2.96
CA THR A 81 12.88 -14.89 1.50
C THR A 81 13.25 -13.56 0.86
N MET A 82 13.88 -13.61 -0.32
CA MET A 82 14.17 -12.39 -1.08
C MET A 82 12.88 -11.62 -1.42
N THR A 83 11.80 -12.34 -1.72
CA THR A 83 10.47 -11.76 -1.95
C THR A 83 9.98 -10.97 -0.75
N ALA A 84 10.08 -11.52 0.47
CA ALA A 84 9.64 -10.83 1.69
C ALA A 84 10.46 -9.57 1.97
N ILE A 85 11.77 -9.58 1.69
CA ILE A 85 12.65 -8.41 1.81
C ILE A 85 12.22 -7.31 0.82
N THR A 86 12.01 -7.66 -0.46
CA THR A 86 11.51 -6.72 -1.47
C THR A 86 10.11 -6.21 -1.12
N ALA A 87 9.23 -7.09 -0.66
CA ALA A 87 7.88 -6.73 -0.23
C ALA A 87 7.91 -5.72 0.92
N LEU A 88 8.82 -5.86 1.88
CA LEU A 88 8.92 -4.90 2.97
C LEU A 88 9.26 -3.48 2.46
N GLN A 89 10.18 -3.40 1.49
CA GLN A 89 10.53 -2.12 0.84
C GLN A 89 9.33 -1.52 0.11
N GLN A 90 8.56 -2.36 -0.63
CA GLN A 90 7.34 -1.92 -1.30
C GLN A 90 6.29 -1.43 -0.29
N TYR A 91 6.09 -2.15 0.82
CA TYR A 91 5.16 -1.76 1.88
C TYR A 91 5.49 -0.40 2.48
N GLN A 92 6.76 -0.17 2.85
CA GLN A 92 7.22 1.09 3.42
C GLN A 92 7.12 2.26 2.42
N SER A 93 7.19 1.99 1.12
CA SER A 93 7.08 3.01 0.07
C SER A 93 5.63 3.30 -0.36
N ILE A 94 4.77 2.29 -0.40
CA ILE A 94 3.44 2.38 -1.02
C ILE A 94 2.36 2.65 0.03
N CYS A 95 2.38 1.91 1.14
CA CYS A 95 1.25 1.89 2.07
C CYS A 95 1.07 3.17 2.89
N PRO A 96 2.15 3.88 3.32
CA PRO A 96 2.00 5.18 3.98
C PRO A 96 1.35 6.27 3.12
N GLY A 97 1.37 6.11 1.79
CA GLY A 97 0.68 7.00 0.86
C GLY A 97 -0.85 6.94 0.96
N ALA A 98 -1.39 5.88 1.57
CA ALA A 98 -2.82 5.79 1.86
C ALA A 98 -3.17 6.67 3.07
N LEU A 99 -3.64 7.89 2.80
CA LEU A 99 -4.05 8.85 3.84
C LEU A 99 -5.13 8.31 4.81
N LYS A 100 -5.86 7.25 4.42
CA LYS A 100 -6.86 6.56 5.23
C LYS A 100 -6.93 5.08 4.84
N GLN A 101 -7.10 4.21 5.83
CA GLN A 101 -7.45 2.80 5.61
C GLN A 101 -8.97 2.67 5.47
N GLY A 102 -9.45 2.09 4.37
CA GLY A 102 -10.85 1.69 4.25
C GLY A 102 -11.14 0.45 5.10
N GLN A 103 -12.26 0.45 5.83
CA GLN A 103 -12.73 -0.77 6.50
C GLN A 103 -13.35 -1.70 5.45
N TRP A 104 -12.91 -2.96 5.42
CA TRP A 104 -13.51 -3.99 4.58
C TRP A 104 -14.99 -4.21 4.97
N LYS A 105 -15.89 -4.22 3.99
CA LYS A 105 -17.35 -4.36 4.21
C LYS A 105 -17.93 -5.64 3.59
N GLY A 106 -17.12 -6.52 3.02
CA GLY A 106 -17.58 -7.76 2.40
C GLY A 106 -17.90 -8.86 3.41
N THR A 107 -18.78 -9.79 3.01
CA THR A 107 -19.20 -10.93 3.85
C THR A 107 -18.18 -12.07 3.92
N LYS A 108 -17.20 -12.09 3.01
CA LYS A 108 -16.07 -13.02 2.99
C LYS A 108 -14.79 -12.29 3.35
N GLN A 109 -13.76 -13.01 3.81
CA GLN A 109 -12.43 -12.44 3.95
C GLN A 109 -11.95 -11.85 2.60
N PRO A 110 -11.30 -10.67 2.58
CA PRO A 110 -10.92 -10.01 1.33
C PRO A 110 -9.99 -10.88 0.46
N GLU A 111 -9.21 -11.76 1.09
CA GLU A 111 -8.37 -12.79 0.45
C GLU A 111 -9.17 -13.74 -0.46
N MET A 112 -10.47 -13.90 -0.21
CA MET A 112 -11.37 -14.78 -0.96
C MET A 112 -12.09 -14.07 -2.11
N VAL A 113 -11.86 -12.76 -2.31
CA VAL A 113 -12.51 -11.93 -3.34
C VAL A 113 -11.53 -10.92 -3.97
N PRO A 114 -10.44 -11.39 -4.60
CA PRO A 114 -9.29 -10.56 -5.02
C PRO A 114 -9.59 -9.47 -6.06
N PHE A 115 -10.82 -9.38 -6.57
CA PHE A 115 -11.25 -8.36 -7.54
C PHE A 115 -12.35 -7.44 -6.99
N LYS A 116 -12.69 -7.53 -5.70
CA LYS A 116 -13.68 -6.68 -5.04
C LYS A 116 -13.13 -6.19 -3.71
N HIS A 117 -12.76 -4.91 -3.66
CA HIS A 117 -12.22 -4.22 -2.49
C HIS A 117 -13.08 -3.01 -2.14
#